data_AF-A0AA43YWU0-F1
#
_entry.id   AF-A0AA43YWU0-F1
#
_cell.length_a   1.000
_cell.length_b   1.000
_cell.length_c   1.000
_cell.angle_alpha   90.00
_cell.angle_beta   90.00
_cell.angle_gamma   90.00
#
_symmetry.space_group_name_H-M   'P 1'
#
loop_
_entity.id
_entity.type
_entity.pdbx_description
1 polymer ?
#
loop_
_entity_poly.entity_id
_entity_poly.type
_entity_poly.pdbx_seq_one_letter_code
_entity_poly.pdbx_strand_id
1 'polypeptide(L)' 'MPVTSFRIPFLEVYDFVNEVNGWSASVHIDASPTIADREISETDSSVLPFFAFVDDRFFEQHPRWRKFRRP' A
#
# COMPACT_ATOMS: atom_id res chain seq x y z
N MET A 1 10.47 9.80 3.42
CA MET A 1 9.57 8.77 3.97
C MET A 1 10.09 7.41 3.55
N PRO A 2 10.07 6.40 4.42
CA PRO A 2 10.45 5.04 4.03
C PRO A 2 9.48 4.50 2.98
N VAL A 3 9.99 3.70 2.04
CA VAL A 3 9.13 2.93 1.14
C VAL A 3 8.58 1.74 1.93
N THR A 4 7.26 1.57 1.92
CA THR A 4 6.59 0.47 2.61
C THR A 4 6.03 -0.51 1.58
N SER A 5 6.34 -1.79 1.79
CA SER A 5 5.88 -2.89 0.97
C SER A 5 4.54 -3.42 1.50
N PHE A 6 3.62 -3.75 0.60
CA PHE A 6 2.30 -4.28 0.90
C PHE A 6 1.97 -5.50 0.06
N ARG A 7 1.19 -6.44 0.61
CA ARG A 7 0.44 -7.44 -0.18
C ARG A 7 -1.04 -7.24 0.05
N ILE A 8 -1.72 -6.66 -0.95
CA ILE A 8 -3.12 -6.25 -0.86
C ILE A 8 -4.00 -7.27 -1.61
N PRO A 9 -5.06 -7.80 -1.00
CA PRO A 9 -6.04 -8.63 -1.69
C PRO A 9 -6.61 -7.89 -2.90
N PHE A 10 -6.82 -8.57 -4.03
CA PHE A 10 -7.30 -7.97 -5.27
C PHE A 10 -8.58 -7.14 -5.07
N LEU A 11 -9.49 -7.64 -4.22
CA LEU A 11 -10.75 -6.96 -3.87
C LEU A 11 -10.55 -5.67 -3.04
N GLU A 12 -9.42 -5.53 -2.35
CA GLU A 12 -9.09 -4.37 -1.50
C GLU A 12 -8.16 -3.36 -2.21
N VAL A 13 -7.76 -3.60 -3.45
CA VAL A 13 -6.80 -2.74 -4.19
C VAL A 13 -7.34 -1.33 -4.38
N TYR A 14 -8.60 -1.19 -4.82
CA TYR A 14 -9.19 0.12 -5.07
C TYR A 14 -9.27 0.96 -3.78
N ASP A 15 -9.67 0.32 -2.69
CA ASP A 15 -9.70 0.91 -1.36
C ASP A 15 -8.31 1.37 -0.91
N PHE A 16 -7.30 0.50 -1.07
CA PHE A 16 -5.93 0.82 -0.71
C PHE A 16 -5.40 2.02 -1.49
N VAL A 17 -5.58 2.01 -2.82
CA VAL A 17 -5.10 3.10 -3.69
C VAL A 17 -5.78 4.42 -3.33
N ASN A 18 -7.09 4.41 -3.10
CA ASN A 18 -7.83 5.61 -2.73
C ASN A 18 -7.38 6.18 -1.38
N GLU A 19 -7.16 5.33 -0.37
CA GLU A 19 -6.72 5.80 0.95
C GLU A 19 -5.28 6.33 0.93
N VAL A 20 -4.37 5.68 0.21
CA VAL A 20 -3.01 6.19 0.03
C VAL A 20 -3.00 7.51 -0.74
N ASN A 21 -3.79 7.64 -1.80
CA ASN A 21 -3.91 8.90 -2.55
C ASN A 21 -4.55 10.02 -1.72
N GLY A 22 -5.58 9.71 -0.93
CA GLY A 22 -6.20 10.66 -0.01
C GLY A 22 -5.21 11.16 1.05
N TRP A 23 -4.41 10.25 1.60
CA TRP A 23 -3.35 10.61 2.53
C TRP A 23 -2.25 11.44 1.87
N SER A 24 -1.78 11.00 0.69
CA SER A 24 -0.79 11.71 -0.15
C SER A 24 -1.19 13.17 -0.38
N ALA A 25 -2.46 13.41 -0.73
CA ALA A 25 -3.01 14.75 -0.90
C ALA A 25 -3.03 15.54 0.42
N SER A 26 -3.38 14.90 1.53
CA SER A 26 -3.41 15.55 2.86
C SER A 26 -2.02 16.00 3.32
N VAL A 27 -1.00 15.16 3.11
CA VAL A 27 0.38 15.45 3.54
C VAL A 27 1.22 16.19 2.49
N HIS A 28 0.64 16.49 1.32
CA HIS A 28 1.29 17.17 0.19
C HIS A 28 2.59 16.48 -0.27
N ILE A 29 2.61 15.15 -0.22
CA ILE A 29 3.75 14.32 -0.64
C ILE A 29 3.23 13.27 -1.58
N ASP A 30 3.93 13.03 -2.69
CA ASP A 30 3.59 11.95 -3.60
C ASP A 30 3.88 10.59 -2.94
N ALA A 31 2.80 9.94 -2.49
CA ALA A 31 2.84 8.61 -1.89
C ALA A 31 2.21 7.55 -2.79
N SER A 32 2.02 7.89 -4.08
CA SER A 32 1.24 7.10 -5.03
C SER A 32 1.68 5.63 -5.01
N PRO A 33 0.76 4.70 -4.74
CA PRO A 33 1.09 3.30 -4.63
C PRO A 33 1.47 2.77 -6.01
N THR A 34 2.64 2.15 -6.10
CA THR A 34 3.18 1.56 -7.32
C THR A 34 3.17 0.05 -7.19
N ILE A 35 2.79 -0.66 -8.26
CA ILE A 35 2.85 -2.12 -8.28
C ILE A 35 4.32 -2.54 -8.22
N ALA A 36 4.65 -3.44 -7.30
CA ALA A 36 5.99 -4.01 -7.23
C ALA A 36 6.22 -4.93 -8.44
N ASP A 37 7.12 -4.55 -9.35
CA ASP A 37 7.43 -5.35 -10.53
C ASP A 37 8.04 -6.69 -10.09
N ARG A 38 7.33 -7.78 -10.41
CA ARG A 38 7.83 -9.16 -10.39
C ARG A 38 8.43 -9.68 -9.07
N GLU A 39 7.56 -9.87 -8.08
CA GLU A 39 7.47 -11.20 -7.45
C GLU A 39 6.21 -11.91 -7.99
N ILE A 40 6.16 -12.12 -9.30
CA ILE A 40 5.28 -13.13 -9.92
C ILE A 40 5.95 -14.50 -9.66
N SER A 41 6.20 -14.80 -8.39
CA SER A 41 6.75 -16.09 -7.95
C SER A 41 5.61 -16.82 -7.25
N GLU A 42 4.80 -17.48 -8.09
CA GLU A 42 3.91 -18.61 -7.79
C GLU A 42 2.93 -18.54 -6.60
N THR A 43 2.75 -17.39 -5.96
CA THR A 43 2.00 -17.32 -4.70
C THR A 43 0.77 -16.44 -4.84
N ASP A 44 -0.35 -17.11 -5.15
CA ASP A 44 -1.72 -16.64 -4.97
C ASP A 44 -2.14 -15.39 -5.78
N SER A 45 -2.81 -15.64 -6.92
CA SER A 45 -3.39 -14.61 -7.80
C SER A 45 -4.42 -13.71 -7.10
N SER A 46 -4.81 -14.02 -5.86
CA SER A 46 -5.78 -13.25 -5.08
C SER A 46 -5.16 -12.04 -4.37
N VAL A 47 -3.83 -11.88 -4.37
CA VAL A 47 -3.12 -10.73 -3.78
C VAL A 47 -2.18 -10.06 -4.78
N LEU A 48 -2.04 -8.74 -4.67
CA LEU A 48 -1.13 -7.93 -5.47
C LEU A 48 -0.09 -7.22 -4.59
N PRO A 49 1.19 -7.24 -4.98
CA PRO A 49 2.23 -6.54 -4.25
C PRO A 49 2.29 -5.04 -4.64
N PHE A 50 2.38 -4.18 -3.64
CA PHE A 50 2.47 -2.72 -3.80
C PHE A 50 3.61 -2.13 -2.98
N PHE A 51 4.16 -1.03 -3.48
CA PHE A 51 5.02 -0.12 -2.73
C PHE A 51 4.33 1.23 -2.59
N ALA A 52 4.36 1.82 -1.39
CA ALA A 52 3.90 3.19 -1.17
C ALA A 52 4.82 3.93 -0.20
N PHE A 53 4.99 5.23 -0.39
CA PHE A 53 5.80 6.08 0.49
C PHE A 53 4.95 6.60 1.66
N VAL A 54 4.66 5.73 2.62
CA VAL A 54 3.85 6.05 3.81
C VAL A 54 4.66 5.93 5.09
N ASP A 55 4.26 6.67 6.14
CA ASP A 55 4.85 6.60 7.48
C ASP A 55 3.84 6.17 8.55
N ASP A 56 4.23 6.15 9.82
CA ASP A 56 3.37 5.68 10.91
C ASP A 56 2.04 6.46 11.03
N ARG A 57 1.99 7.73 10.60
CA ARG A 57 0.79 8.57 10.63
C ARG A 57 -0.26 8.11 9.63
N PHE A 58 0.15 7.51 8.51
CA PHE A 58 -0.80 6.85 7.60
C PHE A 58 -1.53 5.73 8.34
N PHE A 59 -0.81 4.93 9.13
CA PHE A 59 -1.39 3.83 9.87
C PHE A 59 -2.18 4.24 11.11
N GLU A 60 -1.92 5.42 11.66
CA GLU A 60 -2.79 5.99 12.72
C GLU A 60 -4.18 6.32 12.16
N GLN A 61 -4.25 6.82 10.92
CA GLN A 61 -5.51 7.14 10.25
C GLN A 61 -6.16 5.91 9.60
N HIS A 62 -5.34 5.00 9.08
CA HIS A 62 -5.75 3.80 8.34
C HIS A 62 -5.14 2.53 8.95
N PRO A 63 -5.50 2.17 10.19
CA PRO A 63 -4.87 1.08 10.93
C PRO A 63 -5.03 -0.28 10.26
N ARG A 64 -6.09 -0.46 9.43
CA ARG A 64 -6.36 -1.71 8.71
C ARG A 64 -5.22 -2.14 7.80
N TRP A 65 -4.44 -1.21 7.24
CA TRP A 65 -3.37 -1.55 6.30
C TRP A 65 -2.10 -2.10 6.96
N ARG A 66 -1.95 -1.95 8.29
CA ARG A 66 -0.80 -2.51 9.02
C ARG A 66 -0.67 -4.02 8.83
N LYS A 67 -1.78 -4.75 8.75
CA LYS A 67 -1.79 -6.21 8.59
C LYS A 67 -1.26 -6.68 7.23
N PHE A 68 -1.28 -5.80 6.23
CA PHE A 68 -0.79 -6.09 4.89
C PHE A 68 0.63 -5.60 4.64
N ARG A 69 1.19 -4.82 5.58
CA ARG A 69 2.57 -4.36 5.54
C ARG A 69 3.51 -5.55 5.60
N ARG A 70 4.48 -5.58 4.69
CA ARG A 70 5.59 -6.53 4.72
C ARG A 70 6.83 -5.87 5.35
N PRO A 71 7.63 -6.65 6.11
CA PRO A 71 8.92 -6.19 6.60
C PRO A 71 9.90 -5.91 5.47
#